data_AF-A0A6J8DMF1-F1
#
_entry.id   AF-A0A6J8DMF1-F1
#
_cell.length_a   1.000
_cell.length_b   1.000
_cell.length_c   1.000
_cell.angle_alpha   90.00
_cell.angle_beta   90.00
_cell.angle_gamma   90.00
#
_symmetry.space_group_name_H-M   'P 1'
#
loop_
_entity.id
_entity.type
_entity.pdbx_description
1 polymer ?
#
loop_
_entity_poly.entity_id
_entity_poly.type
_entity_poly.pdbx_seq_one_letter_code
_entity_poly.pdbx_strand_id
1 'polypeptide(L)'
;MSDETKCHVCKTQNQIMKRCTRCHSVFYCSKECQISDWKTHRQICQQINARTKSSETSYKDDGSIFTEGKPQGKITICHRPVVDFHKAAKDLQNQKPQTEPVNRSIKPENSYLHSNQYKTDLPVFYESEPFCEITVKCNKQKKKLKIQNAWSGDDILKVFSNKLNISYEKIKVINKGKILTCDTIVSAISNKAIFQVIGEQAANEDGLDTGDVDVLMKQMGVDRNEAVMALRKCGDVVDAIIELGKK
;
A
#
# COMPACT_ATOMS: atom_id res chain seq x y z
N MET A 1 17.27 -20.96 -13.21
CA MET A 1 17.43 -22.29 -12.58
C MET A 1 16.69 -22.23 -11.26
N SER A 2 15.53 -22.86 -11.18
CA SER A 2 14.63 -22.83 -10.03
C SER A 2 15.16 -23.72 -8.91
N ASP A 3 15.54 -23.13 -7.77
CA ASP A 3 15.91 -23.86 -6.55
C ASP A 3 14.69 -24.63 -6.03
N GLU A 4 14.71 -25.94 -6.26
CA GLU A 4 13.62 -26.85 -6.00
C GLU A 4 13.53 -27.14 -4.48
N THR A 5 12.71 -26.38 -3.77
CA THR A 5 12.57 -26.50 -2.31
C THR A 5 11.78 -27.75 -1.94
N LYS A 6 12.46 -28.76 -1.39
CA LYS A 6 11.89 -30.08 -1.04
C LYS A 6 11.72 -30.26 0.47
N CYS A 7 10.79 -31.13 0.85
CA CYS A 7 10.53 -31.47 2.24
C CYS A 7 11.77 -32.13 2.87
N HIS A 8 12.18 -31.69 4.05
CA HIS A 8 13.33 -32.28 4.74
C HIS A 8 13.15 -33.77 5.04
N VAL A 9 11.91 -34.19 5.34
CA VAL A 9 11.57 -35.55 5.77
C VAL A 9 11.31 -36.48 4.58
N CYS A 10 10.25 -36.22 3.80
CA CYS A 10 9.80 -37.13 2.75
C CYS A 10 10.32 -36.77 1.35
N LYS A 11 11.13 -35.70 1.23
CA LYS A 11 11.71 -35.20 -0.03
C LYS A 11 10.72 -34.83 -1.13
N THR A 12 9.41 -34.84 -0.85
CA THR A 12 8.40 -34.36 -1.79
C THR A 12 8.41 -32.84 -1.88
N GLN A 13 8.00 -32.35 -3.04
CA GLN A 13 7.78 -30.94 -3.29
C GLN A 13 6.28 -30.71 -3.43
N ASN A 14 5.76 -29.78 -2.64
CA ASN A 14 4.40 -29.29 -2.78
C ASN A 14 4.45 -27.83 -3.21
N GLN A 15 3.35 -27.35 -3.80
CA GLN A 15 3.20 -25.92 -4.14
C GLN A 15 3.30 -25.02 -2.89
N ILE A 16 2.92 -25.54 -1.72
CA ILE A 16 2.97 -24.82 -0.44
C ILE A 16 3.88 -25.59 0.52
N MET A 17 5.04 -24.99 0.81
CA MET A 17 6.04 -25.53 1.74
C MET A 17 6.10 -24.68 3.00
N LYS A 18 6.07 -25.31 4.18
CA LYS A 18 6.12 -24.63 5.48
C LYS A 18 7.54 -24.66 6.02
N ARG A 19 8.09 -23.53 6.43
CA ARG A 19 9.41 -23.48 7.10
C ARG A 19 9.29 -23.62 8.61
N CYS A 20 10.35 -24.10 9.26
CA CYS A 20 10.41 -24.08 10.73
C CYS A 20 10.31 -22.64 11.25
N THR A 21 9.35 -22.33 12.12
CA THR A 21 9.09 -20.97 12.63
C THR A 21 10.14 -20.45 13.61
N ARG A 22 11.09 -21.29 14.05
CA ARG A 22 12.12 -20.92 15.03
C ARG A 22 13.46 -20.58 14.38
N CYS A 23 13.94 -21.44 13.49
CA CYS A 23 15.26 -21.31 12.87
C CYS A 23 15.17 -20.94 11.39
N HIS A 24 14.00 -21.06 10.77
CA HIS A 24 13.74 -20.68 9.39
C HIS A 24 14.59 -21.42 8.34
N SER A 25 15.36 -22.45 8.74
CA SER A 25 16.40 -23.08 7.92
C SER A 25 15.98 -24.34 7.16
N VAL A 26 14.83 -24.93 7.48
CA VAL A 26 14.33 -26.18 6.87
C VAL A 26 12.86 -26.03 6.47
N PHE A 27 12.47 -26.78 5.43
CA PHE A 27 11.13 -26.77 4.85
C PHE A 27 10.44 -28.14 4.98
N TYR A 28 9.12 -28.12 5.18
CA TYR A 28 8.26 -29.27 5.35
C TYR A 28 7.02 -29.14 4.49
N CYS A 29 6.58 -30.24 3.89
CA CYS A 29 5.34 -30.27 3.12
C CYS A 29 4.08 -30.28 4.01
N SER A 30 4.21 -30.68 5.29
CA SER A 30 3.09 -30.75 6.24
C SER A 30 3.56 -30.57 7.70
N LYS A 31 2.59 -30.33 8.61
CA LYS A 31 2.84 -30.25 10.05
C LYS A 31 3.32 -31.60 10.61
N GLU A 32 2.87 -32.71 10.03
CA GLU A 32 3.28 -34.06 10.43
C GLU A 32 4.77 -34.30 10.16
N CYS A 33 5.26 -33.89 8.99
CA CYS A 33 6.69 -33.93 8.68
C CYS A 33 7.51 -33.08 9.66
N GLN A 34 7.02 -31.90 10.03
CA GLN A 34 7.69 -31.05 11.02
C GLN A 34 7.73 -31.72 12.42
N ILE A 35 6.65 -32.35 12.86
CA ILE A 35 6.58 -33.03 14.17
C ILE A 35 7.49 -34.25 14.20
N SER A 36 7.52 -35.02 13.11
CA SER A 36 8.38 -36.19 12.98
C SER A 36 9.86 -35.82 13.08
N ASP A 37 10.28 -34.76 12.38
CA ASP A 37 11.67 -34.28 12.42
C ASP A 37 12.01 -33.53 13.72
N TRP A 38 11.02 -33.07 14.50
CA TRP A 38 11.29 -32.25 15.67
C TRP A 38 12.24 -32.91 16.69
N LYS A 39 12.20 -34.24 16.82
CA LYS A 39 13.07 -35.00 17.73
C LYS A 39 14.56 -34.82 17.39
N THR A 40 14.90 -34.77 16.11
CA THR A 40 16.26 -34.61 15.58
C THR A 40 16.58 -33.13 15.34
N HIS A 41 15.64 -32.39 14.79
CA HIS A 41 15.79 -30.99 14.44
C HIS A 41 15.94 -30.05 15.65
N ARG A 42 15.34 -30.36 16.81
CA ARG A 42 15.30 -29.45 17.98
C ARG A 42 16.68 -28.95 18.40
N GLN A 43 17.69 -29.81 18.44
CA GLN A 43 19.05 -29.44 18.86
C GLN A 43 19.69 -28.47 17.87
N ILE A 44 19.59 -28.78 16.57
CA ILE A 44 20.10 -27.94 15.48
C ILE A 44 19.33 -26.61 15.43
N CYS A 45 18.01 -26.66 15.60
CA CYS A 45 17.13 -25.51 15.64
C CYS A 45 17.53 -24.52 16.75
N GLN A 46 17.90 -25.02 17.93
CA GLN A 46 18.37 -24.19 19.04
C GLN A 46 19.72 -23.53 18.75
N GLN A 47 20.66 -24.26 18.16
CA GLN A 47 21.98 -23.72 17.79
C GLN A 47 21.88 -22.64 16.71
N ILE A 48 21.04 -22.85 15.69
CA ILE A 48 20.80 -21.85 14.63
C ILE A 48 20.16 -20.61 15.24
N ASN A 49 19.13 -20.78 16.08
CA ASN A 49 18.44 -19.67 16.72
C ASN A 49 19.36 -18.88 17.68
N ALA A 50 20.27 -19.56 18.40
CA ALA A 50 21.24 -18.90 19.28
C ALA A 50 22.29 -18.07 18.50
N ARG A 51 22.70 -18.54 17.32
CA ARG A 51 23.61 -17.78 16.42
C ARG A 51 22.94 -16.55 15.82
N THR A 52 21.64 -16.60 15.54
CA THR A 52 20.89 -15.42 15.07
C THR A 52 20.54 -14.42 16.18
N LYS A 53 20.61 -14.80 17.47
CA LYS A 53 20.38 -13.90 18.60
C LYS A 53 21.63 -13.21 19.13
N SER A 54 22.83 -13.71 18.82
CA SER A 54 24.10 -13.10 19.25
C SER A 54 24.59 -11.99 18.30
N SER A 55 23.84 -11.70 17.24
CA SER A 55 24.04 -10.56 16.34
C SER A 55 23.09 -9.38 16.62
N GLU A 56 22.40 -9.35 17.77
CA GLU A 56 21.87 -8.10 18.34
C GLU A 56 22.99 -7.44 19.16
N THR A 57 23.98 -6.86 18.47
CA THR A 57 24.95 -5.97 19.12
C THR A 57 24.22 -4.73 19.63
N SER A 58 24.10 -4.60 20.95
CA SER A 58 23.83 -3.33 21.62
C SER A 58 24.99 -2.38 21.31
N TYR A 59 24.76 -1.38 20.45
CA TYR A 59 25.74 -0.35 20.17
C TYR A 59 25.87 0.58 21.38
N LYS A 60 27.04 0.60 22.01
CA LYS A 60 27.46 1.75 22.82
C LYS A 60 28.15 2.72 21.88
N ASP A 61 27.59 3.92 21.80
CA ASP A 61 28.12 5.05 21.05
C ASP A 61 29.21 5.73 21.88
N ASP A 62 30.46 5.28 21.73
CA ASP A 62 31.60 5.95 22.37
C ASP A 62 32.79 6.23 21.44
N GLY A 63 32.59 6.12 20.12
CA GLY A 63 33.37 6.87 19.12
C GLY A 63 34.90 6.80 19.22
N SER A 64 35.49 5.72 19.75
CA SER A 64 36.95 5.63 19.93
C SER A 64 37.62 4.74 18.88
N ILE A 65 38.48 5.38 18.10
CA ILE A 65 39.37 4.80 17.07
C ILE A 65 40.75 4.62 17.70
N PHE A 66 41.25 3.39 17.85
CA PHE A 66 42.68 3.05 18.00
C PHE A 66 42.93 1.64 17.43
N THR A 67 43.64 1.50 16.30
CA THR A 67 45.08 1.19 16.12
C THR A 67 45.58 -0.15 16.69
N GLU A 68 46.09 -0.96 15.75
CA GLU A 68 47.15 -1.96 15.82
C GLU A 68 47.18 -2.99 16.99
N GLY A 69 46.81 -4.22 16.65
CA GLY A 69 47.22 -5.43 17.37
C GLY A 69 47.09 -6.66 16.47
N LYS A 70 48.22 -7.28 16.11
CA LYS A 70 48.29 -8.56 15.38
C LYS A 70 47.64 -9.70 16.19
N PRO A 71 46.73 -10.51 15.62
CA PRO A 71 46.48 -11.85 16.11
C PRO A 71 47.23 -12.86 15.24
N GLN A 72 48.18 -13.57 15.85
CA GLN A 72 48.68 -14.84 15.34
C GLN A 72 47.58 -15.89 15.54
N GLY A 73 47.07 -16.46 14.45
CA GLY A 73 46.08 -17.55 14.51
C GLY A 73 45.33 -17.68 13.20
N LYS A 74 45.66 -18.70 12.41
CA LYS A 74 45.05 -18.97 11.11
C LYS A 74 43.65 -19.55 11.31
N ILE A 75 42.67 -18.69 11.58
CA ILE A 75 41.25 -19.02 11.47
C ILE A 75 40.82 -18.54 10.08
N THR A 76 40.50 -19.46 9.17
CA THR A 76 39.85 -19.09 7.90
C THR A 76 38.42 -18.68 8.23
N ILE A 77 38.24 -17.42 8.60
CA ILE A 77 36.94 -16.79 8.66
C ILE A 77 36.64 -16.33 7.23
N CYS A 78 35.71 -17.00 6.55
CA CYS A 78 35.18 -16.56 5.27
C CYS A 78 34.28 -15.33 5.50
N HIS A 79 34.87 -14.20 5.88
CA HIS A 79 34.16 -12.94 5.81
C HIS A 79 33.88 -12.65 4.33
N ARG A 80 32.63 -12.31 4.04
CA ARG A 80 32.27 -11.61 2.81
C ARG A 80 33.23 -10.40 2.72
N PRO A 81 33.89 -10.16 1.57
CA PRO A 81 34.89 -9.10 1.50
C PRO A 81 34.28 -7.79 1.97
N VAL A 82 35.04 -7.06 2.78
CA VAL A 82 34.68 -5.70 3.21
C VAL A 82 34.24 -4.96 1.96
N VAL A 83 33.02 -4.43 2.00
CA VAL A 83 32.50 -3.64 0.90
C VAL A 83 33.44 -2.45 0.76
N ASP A 84 34.26 -2.47 -0.28
CA ASP A 84 35.10 -1.34 -0.62
C ASP A 84 34.16 -0.26 -1.14
N PHE A 85 33.82 0.68 -0.27
CA PHE A 85 32.89 1.76 -0.59
C PHE A 85 33.39 2.64 -1.74
N HIS A 86 34.71 2.73 -1.97
CA HIS A 86 35.26 3.43 -3.12
C HIS A 86 35.04 2.63 -4.41
N LYS A 87 35.25 1.31 -4.36
CA LYS A 87 34.95 0.42 -5.49
C LYS A 87 33.45 0.38 -5.80
N ALA A 88 32.60 0.26 -4.78
CA ALA A 88 31.15 0.26 -4.92
C ALA A 88 30.63 1.60 -5.48
N ALA A 89 31.17 2.74 -5.04
CA ALA A 89 30.83 4.05 -5.58
C ALA A 89 31.25 4.20 -7.05
N LYS A 90 32.39 3.63 -7.44
CA LYS A 90 32.89 3.64 -8.82
C LYS A 90 32.10 2.69 -9.74
N ASP A 91 31.66 1.54 -9.20
CA ASP A 91 30.78 0.60 -9.89
C ASP A 91 29.36 1.17 -10.09
N LEU A 92 28.88 2.02 -9.17
CA LEU A 92 27.63 2.78 -9.32
C LEU A 92 27.68 3.83 -10.44
N GLN A 93 28.84 4.45 -10.69
CA GLN A 93 28.98 5.46 -11.76
C GLN A 93 28.91 4.85 -13.17
N ASN A 94 29.20 3.55 -13.31
CA ASN A 94 29.16 2.83 -14.58
C ASN A 94 27.83 2.10 -14.84
N GLN A 95 26.93 2.07 -13.84
CA GLN A 95 25.58 1.57 -14.01
C GLN A 95 24.63 2.75 -14.14
N LYS A 96 24.23 3.05 -15.37
CA LYS A 96 23.09 3.94 -15.61
C LYS A 96 21.91 3.35 -14.83
N PRO A 97 21.30 4.08 -13.88
CA PRO A 97 20.24 3.53 -13.04
C PRO A 97 19.11 3.06 -13.95
N GLN A 98 18.97 1.74 -14.10
CA GLN A 98 17.73 1.16 -14.58
C GLN A 98 16.78 1.16 -13.39
N THR A 99 16.19 2.32 -13.12
CA THR A 99 14.92 2.37 -12.43
C THR A 99 13.90 1.74 -13.38
N GLU A 100 13.85 0.41 -13.44
CA GLU A 100 12.60 -0.19 -13.86
C GLU A 100 11.52 0.29 -12.88
N PRO A 101 10.40 0.82 -13.37
CA PRO A 101 9.40 1.38 -12.50
C PRO A 101 8.85 0.24 -11.65
N VAL A 102 9.24 0.19 -10.37
CA VAL A 102 8.50 -0.53 -9.33
C VAL A 102 7.04 -0.17 -9.55
N ASN A 103 6.19 -1.18 -9.70
CA ASN A 103 4.77 -1.07 -10.01
C ASN A 103 4.13 -0.11 -9.00
N ARG A 104 4.08 1.17 -9.36
CA ARG A 104 3.56 2.24 -8.50
C ARG A 104 2.09 1.91 -8.40
N SER A 105 1.62 1.62 -7.20
CA SER A 105 0.20 1.44 -6.94
C SER A 105 -0.46 2.80 -7.19
N ILE A 106 -0.88 3.03 -8.43
CA ILE A 106 -1.51 4.26 -8.88
C ILE A 106 -3.01 4.11 -8.61
N LYS A 107 -3.66 5.22 -8.22
CA LYS A 107 -5.13 5.29 -8.16
C LYS A 107 -5.74 4.67 -9.42
N PRO A 108 -6.63 3.67 -9.31
CA PRO A 108 -7.20 3.03 -10.49
C PRO A 108 -7.96 4.03 -11.36
N GLU A 109 -7.80 3.93 -12.67
CA GLU A 109 -8.64 4.68 -13.61
C GLU A 109 -10.12 4.33 -13.40
N ASN A 110 -11.01 5.31 -13.57
CA ASN A 110 -12.44 5.13 -13.35
C ASN A 110 -12.80 4.52 -11.98
N SER A 111 -12.21 5.07 -10.92
CA SER A 111 -12.53 4.70 -9.55
C SER A 111 -13.18 5.85 -8.76
N TYR A 112 -13.91 5.51 -7.71
CA TYR A 112 -14.46 6.47 -6.75
C TYR A 112 -14.05 6.10 -5.33
N LEU A 113 -14.02 7.09 -4.44
CA LEU A 113 -13.59 6.90 -3.06
C LEU A 113 -14.78 6.53 -2.18
N HIS A 114 -14.70 5.42 -1.47
CA HIS A 114 -15.72 4.96 -0.53
C HIS A 114 -15.09 4.24 0.64
N SER A 115 -15.47 4.60 1.87
CA SER A 115 -14.86 4.07 3.10
C SER A 115 -13.32 4.07 3.07
N ASN A 116 -12.72 5.17 2.58
CA ASN A 116 -11.27 5.34 2.40
C ASN A 116 -10.57 4.37 1.42
N GLN A 117 -11.34 3.68 0.57
CA GLN A 117 -10.81 2.80 -0.48
C GLN A 117 -11.32 3.21 -1.85
N TYR A 118 -10.50 2.97 -2.88
CA TYR A 118 -10.93 3.16 -4.26
C TYR A 118 -11.72 1.94 -4.74
N LYS A 119 -12.95 2.18 -5.20
CA LYS A 119 -13.83 1.20 -5.81
C LYS A 119 -13.96 1.46 -7.31
N THR A 120 -14.13 0.40 -8.10
CA THR A 120 -14.13 0.44 -9.57
C THR A 120 -15.45 0.01 -10.20
N ASP A 121 -16.49 -0.24 -9.39
CA ASP A 121 -17.84 -0.62 -9.82
C ASP A 121 -18.68 0.60 -10.27
N LEU A 122 -18.07 1.50 -11.07
CA LEU A 122 -18.81 2.62 -11.67
C LEU A 122 -19.74 2.11 -12.78
N PRO A 123 -20.94 2.72 -12.94
CA PRO A 123 -21.84 2.38 -14.03
C PRO A 123 -21.23 2.78 -15.38
N VAL A 124 -21.48 1.96 -16.41
CA VAL A 124 -21.08 2.25 -17.78
C VAL A 124 -22.12 3.17 -18.44
N PHE A 125 -21.64 4.17 -19.18
CA PHE A 125 -22.47 5.10 -19.93
C PHE A 125 -22.59 4.65 -21.39
N TYR A 126 -23.81 4.63 -21.92
CA TYR A 126 -24.09 4.21 -23.30
C TYR A 126 -24.74 5.35 -24.07
N GLU A 127 -24.03 5.93 -25.05
CA GLU A 127 -24.53 7.07 -25.84
C GLU A 127 -25.80 6.77 -26.64
N SER A 128 -26.06 5.49 -26.95
CA SER A 128 -27.25 5.02 -27.64
C SER A 128 -28.51 5.03 -26.77
N GLU A 129 -28.36 5.02 -25.45
CA GLU A 129 -29.46 4.92 -24.49
C GLU A 129 -29.92 6.32 -24.03
N PRO A 130 -31.18 6.51 -23.62
CA PRO A 130 -31.69 7.82 -23.23
C PRO A 130 -31.04 8.34 -21.95
N PHE A 131 -30.53 9.57 -22.00
CA PHE A 131 -29.85 10.23 -20.89
C PHE A 131 -30.34 11.65 -20.65
N CYS A 132 -30.07 12.17 -19.46
CA CYS A 132 -30.26 13.58 -19.10
C CYS A 132 -28.90 14.29 -18.99
N GLU A 133 -28.81 15.53 -19.49
CA GLU A 133 -27.70 16.43 -19.18
C GLU A 133 -28.07 17.30 -17.98
N ILE A 134 -27.31 17.19 -16.89
CA ILE A 134 -27.51 17.96 -15.65
C ILE A 134 -26.31 18.87 -15.38
N THR A 135 -26.51 19.88 -14.53
CA THR A 135 -25.44 20.73 -14.01
C THR A 135 -25.26 20.49 -12.52
N VAL A 136 -24.05 20.11 -12.13
CA VAL A 136 -23.67 19.94 -10.73
C VAL A 136 -22.78 21.09 -10.29
N LYS A 137 -23.18 21.79 -9.23
CA LYS A 137 -22.42 22.85 -8.57
C LYS A 137 -21.68 22.25 -7.37
N CYS A 138 -20.37 22.42 -7.31
CA CYS A 138 -19.53 21.94 -6.20
C CYS A 138 -18.36 22.90 -6.02
N ASN A 139 -18.04 23.32 -4.79
CA ASN A 139 -16.90 24.20 -4.48
C ASN A 139 -16.80 25.43 -5.40
N LYS A 140 -17.92 26.14 -5.62
CA LYS A 140 -18.06 27.31 -6.52
C LYS A 140 -17.85 27.01 -8.02
N GLN A 141 -17.58 25.77 -8.41
CA GLN A 141 -17.47 25.34 -9.80
C GLN A 141 -18.77 24.70 -10.29
N LYS A 142 -19.02 24.77 -11.60
CA LYS A 142 -20.13 24.08 -12.27
C LYS A 142 -19.57 23.04 -13.22
N LYS A 143 -20.08 21.81 -13.15
CA LYS A 143 -19.73 20.71 -14.05
C LYS A 143 -21.00 20.19 -14.71
N LYS A 144 -20.97 19.99 -16.02
CA LYS A 144 -22.05 19.33 -16.76
C LYS A 144 -21.80 17.83 -16.76
N LEU A 145 -22.81 17.04 -16.41
CA LEU A 145 -22.74 15.59 -16.39
C LEU A 145 -23.87 15.00 -17.22
N LYS A 146 -23.58 13.95 -17.99
CA LYS A 146 -24.58 13.10 -18.63
C LYS A 146 -24.92 11.94 -17.69
N ILE A 147 -26.20 11.75 -17.42
CA ILE A 147 -26.71 10.72 -16.50
C ILE A 147 -27.69 9.85 -17.26
N GLN A 148 -27.45 8.54 -17.31
CA GLN A 148 -28.36 7.60 -17.95
C GLN A 148 -29.68 7.54 -17.18
N ASN A 149 -30.82 7.54 -17.89
CA ASN A 149 -32.13 7.49 -17.22
C ASN A 149 -32.37 6.14 -16.50
N ALA A 150 -31.67 5.08 -16.92
CA ALA A 150 -31.77 3.75 -16.33
C ALA A 150 -30.92 3.56 -15.07
N TRP A 151 -30.04 4.50 -14.72
CA TRP A 151 -29.16 4.36 -13.55
C TRP A 151 -29.94 4.45 -12.23
N SER A 152 -29.53 3.61 -11.28
CA SER A 152 -30.03 3.69 -9.91
C SER A 152 -29.51 4.94 -9.20
N GLY A 153 -30.13 5.29 -8.08
CA GLY A 153 -29.61 6.39 -7.26
C GLY A 153 -28.21 6.15 -6.72
N ASP A 154 -27.89 4.90 -6.39
CA ASP A 154 -26.54 4.48 -5.98
C ASP A 154 -25.52 4.75 -7.09
N ASP A 155 -25.83 4.32 -8.33
CA ASP A 155 -25.00 4.55 -9.51
C ASP A 155 -24.74 6.05 -9.76
N ILE A 156 -25.79 6.88 -9.62
CA ILE A 156 -25.68 8.34 -9.77
C ILE A 156 -24.73 8.92 -8.71
N LEU A 157 -24.86 8.48 -7.45
CA LEU A 157 -23.99 8.94 -6.37
C LEU A 157 -22.54 8.46 -6.54
N LYS A 158 -22.30 7.25 -7.04
CA LYS A 158 -20.95 6.77 -7.40
C LYS A 158 -20.33 7.64 -8.48
N VAL A 159 -21.09 7.98 -9.53
CA VAL A 159 -20.63 8.90 -10.59
C VAL A 159 -20.34 10.29 -10.03
N PHE A 160 -21.16 10.81 -9.11
CA PHE A 160 -20.88 12.08 -8.45
C PHE A 160 -19.59 12.01 -7.62
N SER A 161 -19.38 10.92 -6.88
CA SER A 161 -18.14 10.69 -6.13
C SER A 161 -16.90 10.71 -7.02
N ASN A 162 -16.92 9.97 -8.12
CA ASN A 162 -15.85 9.98 -9.11
C ASN A 162 -15.62 11.38 -9.72
N LYS A 163 -16.67 12.02 -10.25
CA LYS A 163 -16.53 13.27 -11.02
C LYS A 163 -16.26 14.51 -10.16
N LEU A 164 -16.64 14.48 -8.89
CA LEU A 164 -16.41 15.58 -7.95
C LEU A 164 -15.19 15.36 -7.05
N ASN A 165 -14.60 14.17 -7.07
CA ASN A 165 -13.52 13.75 -6.19
C ASN A 165 -13.88 13.93 -4.70
N ILE A 166 -15.08 13.47 -4.33
CA ILE A 166 -15.59 13.50 -2.95
C ILE A 166 -15.89 12.06 -2.56
N SER A 167 -15.53 11.65 -1.35
CA SER A 167 -15.88 10.32 -0.84
C SER A 167 -17.39 10.11 -0.87
N TYR A 168 -17.85 8.97 -1.38
CA TYR A 168 -19.26 8.60 -1.51
C TYR A 168 -20.06 8.90 -0.24
N GLU A 169 -19.51 8.57 0.92
CA GLU A 169 -20.18 8.74 2.22
C GLU A 169 -20.23 10.20 2.72
N LYS A 170 -19.38 11.06 2.14
CA LYS A 170 -19.29 12.48 2.47
C LYS A 170 -20.08 13.36 1.50
N ILE A 171 -20.80 12.79 0.53
CA ILE A 171 -21.59 13.53 -0.46
C ILE A 171 -22.97 13.89 0.11
N LYS A 172 -23.33 15.16 -0.03
CA LYS A 172 -24.71 15.66 0.17
C LYS A 172 -25.18 16.32 -1.11
N VAL A 173 -26.25 15.81 -1.69
CA VAL A 173 -26.86 16.35 -2.91
C VAL A 173 -28.09 17.17 -2.55
N ILE A 174 -28.21 18.37 -3.11
CA ILE A 174 -29.33 19.28 -2.88
C ILE A 174 -29.94 19.71 -4.21
N ASN A 175 -31.26 19.62 -4.33
CA ASN A 175 -32.03 20.18 -5.45
C ASN A 175 -33.20 20.98 -4.91
N LYS A 176 -33.37 22.22 -5.38
CA LYS A 176 -34.47 23.12 -4.99
C LYS A 176 -34.66 23.21 -3.45
N GLY A 177 -33.56 23.26 -2.70
CA GLY A 177 -33.56 23.35 -1.23
C GLY A 177 -33.80 22.05 -0.47
N LYS A 178 -34.02 20.91 -1.16
CA LYS A 178 -34.18 19.60 -0.53
C LYS A 178 -32.91 18.78 -0.66
N ILE A 179 -32.51 18.13 0.43
CA ILE A 179 -31.44 17.12 0.41
C ILE A 179 -32.00 15.85 -0.23
N LEU A 180 -31.28 15.31 -1.20
CA LEU A 180 -31.63 14.10 -1.92
C LEU A 180 -30.77 12.93 -1.42
N THR A 181 -31.44 11.81 -1.19
CA THR A 181 -30.88 10.49 -0.90
C THR A 181 -30.75 9.66 -2.18
N CYS A 182 -30.17 8.46 -2.09
CA CYS A 182 -30.15 7.50 -3.20
C CYS A 182 -31.57 7.18 -3.72
N ASP A 183 -32.58 7.06 -2.87
CA ASP A 183 -33.92 6.70 -3.33
C ASP A 183 -34.64 7.85 -4.03
N THR A 184 -34.36 9.09 -3.61
CA THR A 184 -35.09 10.28 -4.07
C THR A 184 -34.43 10.97 -5.26
N ILE A 185 -33.11 10.78 -5.46
CA ILE A 185 -32.35 11.47 -6.50
C ILE A 185 -32.85 11.14 -7.91
N VAL A 186 -33.26 9.89 -8.16
CA VAL A 186 -33.72 9.43 -9.49
C VAL A 186 -34.88 10.29 -9.98
N SER A 187 -35.86 10.56 -9.11
CA SER A 187 -37.02 11.40 -9.42
C SER A 187 -36.68 12.87 -9.73
N ALA A 188 -35.53 13.36 -9.25
CA ALA A 188 -35.11 14.74 -9.44
C ALA A 188 -34.27 14.94 -10.71
N ILE A 189 -33.70 13.87 -11.27
CA ILE A 189 -32.90 13.91 -12.49
C ILE A 189 -33.81 14.26 -13.68
N SER A 190 -33.50 15.39 -14.31
CA SER A 190 -34.17 15.86 -15.52
C SER A 190 -33.22 16.74 -16.32
N ASN A 191 -33.46 16.85 -17.64
CA ASN A 191 -32.64 17.68 -18.51
C ASN A 191 -32.53 19.12 -18.00
N LYS A 192 -31.30 19.65 -17.97
CA LYS A 192 -30.93 20.98 -17.48
C LYS A 192 -31.16 21.19 -15.98
N ALA A 193 -31.47 20.15 -15.20
CA ALA A 193 -31.58 20.26 -13.76
C ALA A 193 -30.25 20.69 -13.12
N ILE A 194 -30.34 21.50 -12.07
CA ILE A 194 -29.19 22.02 -11.33
C ILE A 194 -29.17 21.41 -9.94
N PHE A 195 -28.05 20.81 -9.58
CA PHE A 195 -27.81 20.23 -8.26
C PHE A 195 -26.69 20.98 -7.56
N GLN A 196 -26.85 21.22 -6.27
CA GLN A 196 -25.76 21.65 -5.40
C GLN A 196 -25.24 20.42 -4.66
N VAL A 197 -23.98 20.08 -4.87
CA VAL A 197 -23.33 18.98 -4.16
C VAL A 197 -22.31 19.56 -3.18
N ILE A 198 -22.34 19.04 -1.96
CA ILE A 198 -21.50 19.47 -0.85
C ILE A 198 -20.76 18.23 -0.33
N GLY A 199 -19.47 18.38 -0.08
CA GLY A 199 -18.64 17.37 0.55
C GLY A 199 -17.18 17.79 0.56
N GLU A 200 -16.39 17.16 1.41
CA GLU A 200 -14.95 17.36 1.47
C GLU A 200 -14.31 16.76 0.22
N GLN A 201 -13.63 17.61 -0.56
CA GLN A 201 -12.93 17.16 -1.75
C GLN A 201 -11.64 16.44 -1.32
N ALA A 202 -11.45 15.22 -1.81
CA ALA A 202 -10.25 14.46 -1.55
C ALA A 202 -9.03 15.17 -2.14
N ALA A 203 -7.93 15.13 -1.41
CA ALA A 203 -6.64 15.63 -1.79
C ALA A 203 -6.10 14.85 -2.99
N ASN A 204 -5.24 15.51 -3.75
CA ASN A 204 -4.63 14.90 -4.93
C ASN A 204 -3.55 13.88 -4.50
N GLU A 205 -3.68 12.64 -4.96
CA GLU A 205 -2.77 11.53 -4.69
C GLU A 205 -1.70 11.30 -5.78
N ASP A 206 -1.71 12.10 -6.85
CA ASP A 206 -0.86 11.90 -8.03
C ASP A 206 0.63 11.95 -7.66
N GLY A 207 1.34 10.85 -7.91
CA GLY A 207 2.76 10.73 -7.61
C GLY A 207 3.08 10.41 -6.14
N LEU A 208 2.08 10.13 -5.30
CA LEU A 208 2.32 9.49 -4.01
C LEU A 208 2.33 7.96 -4.15
N ASP A 209 3.08 7.29 -3.28
CA ASP A 209 2.95 5.84 -3.11
C ASP A 209 1.71 5.54 -2.27
N THR A 210 0.76 4.78 -2.82
CA THR A 210 -0.42 4.39 -2.03
C THR A 210 -0.06 3.43 -0.91
N GLY A 211 1.08 2.73 -0.99
CA GLY A 211 1.61 1.93 0.11
C GLY A 211 1.85 2.80 1.36
N ASP A 212 2.45 3.97 1.19
CA ASP A 212 2.68 4.91 2.29
C ASP A 212 1.37 5.45 2.85
N VAL A 213 0.41 5.78 1.98
CA VAL A 213 -0.93 6.22 2.39
C VAL A 213 -1.60 5.14 3.26
N ASP A 214 -1.53 3.87 2.82
CA ASP A 214 -2.12 2.74 3.54
C ASP A 214 -1.40 2.47 4.87
N VAL A 215 -0.08 2.66 4.93
CA VAL A 215 0.70 2.57 6.17
C VAL A 215 0.23 3.63 7.16
N LEU A 216 0.12 4.89 6.74
CA LEU A 216 -0.36 5.97 7.59
C LEU A 216 -1.78 5.70 8.11
N MET A 217 -2.70 5.31 7.24
CA MET A 217 -4.07 4.99 7.65
C MET A 217 -4.11 3.86 8.69
N LYS A 218 -3.33 2.79 8.49
CA LYS A 218 -3.34 1.62 9.39
C LYS A 218 -2.63 1.89 10.72
N GLN A 219 -1.49 2.58 10.69
CA GLN A 219 -0.67 2.81 11.88
C GLN A 219 -1.15 4.00 12.71
N MET A 220 -1.60 5.08 12.06
CA MET A 220 -2.04 6.30 12.74
C MET A 220 -3.57 6.36 12.93
N GLY A 221 -4.33 5.45 12.31
CA GLY A 221 -5.79 5.45 12.40
C GLY A 221 -6.45 6.67 11.74
N VAL A 222 -5.72 7.34 10.84
CA VAL A 222 -6.19 8.55 10.14
C VAL A 222 -6.97 8.19 8.88
N ASP A 223 -7.81 9.11 8.41
CA ASP A 223 -8.50 8.93 7.14
C ASP A 223 -7.57 9.12 5.93
N ARG A 224 -7.99 8.64 4.76
CA ARG A 224 -7.15 8.70 3.56
C ARG A 224 -6.79 10.13 3.17
N ASN A 225 -7.72 11.07 3.32
CA ASN A 225 -7.48 12.47 2.96
C ASN A 225 -6.41 13.07 3.87
N GLU A 226 -6.49 12.80 5.18
CA GLU A 226 -5.50 13.22 6.16
C GLU A 226 -4.12 12.61 5.89
N ALA A 227 -4.05 11.30 5.62
CA ALA A 227 -2.79 10.63 5.25
C ALA A 227 -2.14 11.25 4.01
N VAL A 228 -2.94 11.49 2.96
CA VAL A 228 -2.48 12.10 1.70
C VAL A 228 -1.96 13.52 1.95
N MET A 229 -2.68 14.31 2.74
CA MET A 229 -2.27 15.68 3.10
C MET A 229 -0.96 15.68 3.90
N ALA A 230 -0.77 14.72 4.82
CA ALA A 230 0.47 14.58 5.59
C ALA A 230 1.66 14.23 4.68
N LEU A 231 1.49 13.27 3.76
CA LEU A 231 2.54 12.91 2.79
C LEU A 231 2.88 14.07 1.86
N ARG A 232 1.88 14.85 1.41
CA ARG A 232 2.14 16.04 0.59
C ARG A 232 2.90 17.12 1.35
N LYS A 233 2.66 17.25 2.65
CA LYS A 233 3.34 18.22 3.51
C LYS A 233 4.79 17.83 3.79
N CYS A 234 5.03 16.55 4.09
CA CYS A 234 6.33 16.08 4.58
C CYS A 234 7.23 15.49 3.49
N GLY A 235 6.67 14.95 2.41
CA GLY A 235 7.41 14.33 1.31
C GLY A 235 7.89 12.90 1.57
N ASP A 236 7.99 12.49 2.84
CA ASP A 236 8.35 11.13 3.26
C ASP A 236 7.35 10.59 4.31
N VAL A 237 7.18 9.27 4.33
CA VAL A 237 6.25 8.59 5.24
C VAL A 237 6.65 8.70 6.71
N VAL A 238 7.95 8.68 7.03
CA VAL A 238 8.45 8.77 8.42
C VAL A 238 8.14 10.14 9.00
N ASP A 239 8.43 11.20 8.25
CA ASP A 239 8.12 12.57 8.67
C ASP A 239 6.61 12.80 8.78
N ALA A 240 5.81 12.17 7.91
CA ALA A 240 4.36 12.21 8.00
C ALA A 240 3.83 11.49 9.27
N ILE A 241 4.40 10.35 9.67
CA ILE A 241 4.07 9.66 10.93
C ILE A 241 4.35 10.57 12.13
N ILE A 242 5.54 11.17 12.17
CA ILE A 242 5.94 12.08 13.26
C ILE A 242 5.00 13.28 13.33
N GLU A 243 4.63 13.85 12.19
CA GLU A 243 3.72 15.00 12.14
C GLU A 243 2.31 14.65 12.60
N LEU A 244 1.77 13.51 12.18
CA LEU A 244 0.45 13.05 12.62
C LEU A 244 0.43 12.69 14.11
N GLY A 245 1.53 12.19 14.67
CA GLY A 245 1.64 11.85 16.09
C GLY A 245 1.74 13.05 17.04
N LYS A 246 1.92 14.28 16.53
CA LYS A 246 1.88 15.51 17.34
C LYS A 246 0.47 15.99 17.66
N LYS A 247 -0.55 15.48 16.95
CA LYS A 247 -1.96 15.81 17.19
C LYS A 247 -2.49 15.08 18.42
#